data_AF-A0A820CV20-F1
#
_entry.id   AF-A0A820CV20-F1
#
_cell.length_a   1.000
_cell.length_b   1.000
_cell.length_c   1.000
_cell.angle_alpha   90.00
_cell.angle_beta   90.00
_cell.angle_gamma   90.00
#
_symmetry.space_group_name_H-M   'P 1'
#
loop_
_entity.id
_entity.type
_entity.pdbx_description
1 polymer ?
#
loop_
_entity_poly.entity_id
_entity_poly.type
_entity_poly.pdbx_seq_one_letter_code
_entity_poly.pdbx_strand_id
1 'polypeptide(L)'
;MAVILYGPSLALSQVTGLNVWIAVGLCGIIFIIYTSIRGIKAVTGTDVIEASIIFIGLTISTIIDITDAGGTSKLYKTVKVNNRLQFSVVDFDPSIRYIMWSIFISVIFSSTAQYACIQTQAERYMCIKDTRSAKNQCVRLQTKIISRSFQMYPLFGIETSRRFSGYAGLFIACMLSATLNTFSSGANSMATVILEDISKQLTKKYSMLNEEQ
;
A
#
# COMPACT_ATOMS: atom_id res chain seq x y z
N MET A 1 -10.47 3.00 3.18
CA MET A 1 -9.60 2.20 4.06
C MET A 1 -10.14 0.81 4.41
N ALA A 2 -11.43 0.51 4.23
CA ALA A 2 -11.92 -0.86 4.49
C ALA A 2 -11.41 -1.92 3.50
N VAL A 3 -11.31 -1.57 2.20
CA VAL A 3 -10.89 -2.51 1.14
C VAL A 3 -9.48 -3.06 1.34
N ILE A 4 -8.57 -2.28 1.94
CA ILE A 4 -7.18 -2.72 2.16
C ILE A 4 -7.07 -3.85 3.19
N LEU A 5 -8.02 -3.97 4.13
CA LEU A 5 -8.03 -5.04 5.14
C LEU A 5 -8.38 -6.41 4.55
N TYR A 6 -9.08 -6.44 3.42
CA TYR A 6 -9.56 -7.70 2.83
C TYR A 6 -8.41 -8.61 2.38
N GLY A 7 -7.38 -8.05 1.75
CA GLY A 7 -6.21 -8.80 1.26
C GLY A 7 -5.51 -9.65 2.34
N PRO A 8 -4.98 -9.05 3.42
CA PRO A 8 -4.35 -9.82 4.48
C PRO A 8 -5.33 -10.70 5.25
N SER A 9 -6.60 -10.30 5.39
CA SER A 9 -7.61 -11.11 6.08
C SER A 9 -7.95 -12.38 5.30
N LEU A 10 -7.98 -12.31 3.97
CA LEU A 10 -8.15 -13.47 3.10
C LEU A 10 -6.96 -14.43 3.23
N ALA A 11 -5.73 -13.89 3.16
CA ALA A 11 -4.52 -14.69 3.33
C ALA A 11 -4.45 -15.35 4.73
N LEU A 12 -4.83 -14.61 5.78
CA LEU A 12 -4.89 -15.12 7.15
C LEU A 12 -5.97 -16.20 7.31
N SER A 13 -7.16 -15.98 6.76
CA SER A 13 -8.27 -16.94 6.76
C SER A 13 -7.88 -18.26 6.12
N GLN A 14 -7.10 -18.23 5.04
CA GLN A 14 -6.68 -19.45 4.33
C GLN A 14 -5.62 -20.26 5.07
N VAL A 15 -4.77 -19.64 5.89
CA VAL A 15 -3.77 -20.36 6.70
C VAL A 15 -4.34 -20.83 8.03
N THR A 16 -5.23 -20.05 8.64
CA THR A 16 -5.86 -20.39 9.94
C THR A 16 -7.11 -21.25 9.80
N GLY A 17 -7.72 -21.30 8.61
CA GLY A 17 -9.03 -21.93 8.38
C GLY A 17 -10.21 -21.14 8.96
N LEU A 18 -9.98 -19.91 9.44
CA LEU A 18 -11.03 -19.07 10.03
C LEU A 18 -11.98 -18.52 8.95
N ASN A 19 -13.22 -18.22 9.34
CA ASN A 19 -14.13 -17.47 8.49
C ASN A 19 -13.52 -16.09 8.14
N VAL A 20 -13.54 -15.71 6.86
CA VAL A 20 -12.97 -14.44 6.35
C VAL A 20 -13.49 -13.23 7.14
N TRP A 21 -14.78 -13.21 7.50
CA TRP A 21 -15.36 -12.10 8.27
C TRP A 21 -14.77 -11.96 9.67
N ILE A 22 -14.48 -13.09 10.32
CA ILE A 22 -13.82 -13.11 11.64
C ILE A 22 -12.38 -12.62 11.49
N ALA A 23 -11.67 -13.07 10.44
CA ALA A 23 -10.30 -12.62 10.15
C ALA A 23 -10.24 -11.10 9.91
N VAL A 24 -11.20 -10.54 9.17
CA VAL A 24 -11.31 -9.09 8.95
C VAL A 24 -11.50 -8.33 10.26
N GLY A 25 -12.42 -8.80 11.12
CA GLY A 25 -12.65 -8.18 12.43
C GLY A 25 -11.40 -8.21 13.31
N LEU A 26 -10.73 -9.35 13.37
CA LEU A 26 -9.52 -9.54 14.19
C LEU A 26 -8.34 -8.69 13.70
N CYS A 27 -8.07 -8.68 12.38
CA CYS A 27 -7.06 -7.80 11.79
C CYS A 27 -7.37 -6.32 12.04
N GLY A 28 -8.64 -5.91 11.88
CA GLY A 28 -9.07 -4.54 12.12
C GLY A 28 -8.82 -4.09 13.56
N ILE A 29 -9.21 -4.90 14.55
CA ILE A 29 -9.01 -4.60 15.98
C ILE A 29 -7.52 -4.45 16.29
N ILE A 30 -6.69 -5.40 15.84
CA ILE A 30 -5.22 -5.35 16.07
C ILE A 30 -4.64 -4.07 15.46
N PHE A 31 -5.04 -3.71 14.24
CA PHE A 31 -4.50 -2.54 13.55
C PHE A 31 -4.92 -1.24 14.22
N ILE A 32 -6.17 -1.16 14.70
CA ILE A 32 -6.64 0.00 15.47
C ILE A 32 -5.82 0.17 16.74
N ILE A 33 -5.70 -0.87 17.56
CA ILE A 33 -4.94 -0.82 18.82
C ILE A 33 -3.49 -0.40 18.55
N TYR A 34 -2.86 -1.02 17.55
CA TYR A 34 -1.48 -0.72 17.18
C TYR A 34 -1.31 0.72 16.71
N THR A 35 -2.19 1.22 15.84
CA THR A 35 -2.15 2.60 15.36
C THR A 35 -2.41 3.61 16.48
N SER A 36 -3.34 3.32 17.40
CA SER A 36 -3.63 4.18 18.55
C SER A 36 -2.41 4.41 19.44
N ILE A 37 -1.54 3.40 19.60
CA ILE A 37 -0.33 3.50 20.42
C ILE A 37 0.81 4.24 19.69
N ARG A 38 0.89 4.13 18.37
CA ARG A 38 2.09 4.44 17.58
C ARG A 38 2.41 5.94 17.48
N GLY A 39 1.41 6.84 17.42
CA GLY A 39 1.62 8.30 17.28
C GLY A 39 2.36 8.74 16.00
N ILE A 40 2.12 9.97 15.52
CA ILE A 40 2.54 10.41 14.17
C ILE A 40 4.07 10.35 13.90
N LYS A 41 4.88 10.69 14.91
CA LYS A 41 6.36 10.65 14.78
C LYS A 41 6.90 9.23 14.72
N ALA A 42 6.33 8.30 15.50
CA ALA A 42 6.81 6.92 15.49
C ALA A 42 6.33 6.18 14.23
N VAL A 43 5.14 6.49 13.70
CA VAL A 43 4.64 5.95 12.42
C VAL A 43 5.70 6.10 11.33
N THR A 44 6.23 7.31 11.13
CA THR A 44 7.22 7.59 10.07
C THR A 44 8.51 6.77 10.23
N GLY A 45 8.98 6.53 11.47
CA GLY A 45 10.16 5.71 11.72
C GLY A 45 9.95 4.23 11.39
N THR A 46 8.81 3.70 11.82
CA THR A 46 8.43 2.30 11.58
C THR A 46 8.03 2.01 10.12
N ASP A 47 7.56 2.99 9.36
CA ASP A 47 7.29 2.86 7.91
C ASP A 47 8.54 2.44 7.13
N VAL A 48 9.74 2.83 7.58
CA VAL A 48 11.02 2.44 6.97
C VAL A 48 11.29 0.94 7.18
N ILE A 49 10.97 0.44 8.38
CA ILE A 49 11.13 -0.98 8.73
C ILE A 49 10.15 -1.82 7.92
N GLU A 50 8.86 -1.44 7.91
CA GLU A 50 7.83 -2.15 7.14
C GLU A 50 8.17 -2.17 5.64
N ALA A 51 8.65 -1.05 5.09
CA ALA A 51 9.05 -1.02 3.69
C ALA A 51 10.28 -1.89 3.40
N SER A 52 11.20 -2.01 4.35
CA SER A 52 12.35 -2.91 4.23
C SER A 52 11.90 -4.36 4.23
N ILE A 53 10.98 -4.73 5.14
CA ILE A 53 10.38 -6.08 5.20
C ILE A 53 9.69 -6.42 3.88
N ILE A 54 8.87 -5.50 3.35
CA ILE A 54 8.17 -5.70 2.08
C ILE A 54 9.17 -5.85 0.93
N PHE A 55 10.22 -5.03 0.86
CA PHE A 55 11.22 -5.09 -0.21
C PHE A 55 11.99 -6.42 -0.20
N ILE A 56 12.43 -6.86 0.99
CA ILE A 56 13.12 -8.14 1.16
C ILE A 56 12.18 -9.30 0.80
N GLY A 57 10.95 -9.29 1.30
CA GLY A 57 9.97 -10.33 1.02
C GLY A 57 9.58 -10.43 -0.45
N LEU A 58 9.40 -9.30 -1.13
CA LEU A 58 9.15 -9.28 -2.58
C LEU A 58 10.34 -9.80 -3.38
N THR A 59 11.57 -9.48 -2.96
CA THR A 59 12.78 -9.97 -3.62
C THR A 59 12.90 -11.49 -3.48
N ILE A 60 12.73 -12.01 -2.25
CA ILE A 60 12.75 -13.45 -1.97
C ILE A 60 11.63 -14.17 -2.74
N SER A 61 10.42 -13.60 -2.77
CA SER A 61 9.30 -14.16 -3.53
C SER A 61 9.62 -14.26 -5.00
N THR A 62 10.11 -13.18 -5.60
CA THR A 62 10.43 -13.15 -7.03
C THR A 62 11.49 -14.20 -7.39
N ILE A 63 12.48 -14.42 -6.52
CA ILE A 63 13.50 -15.45 -6.73
C ILE A 63 12.87 -16.85 -6.71
N ILE A 64 12.06 -17.16 -5.69
CA ILE A 64 11.37 -18.45 -5.57
C ILE A 64 10.47 -18.70 -6.79
N ASP A 65 9.66 -17.72 -7.17
CA ASP A 65 8.74 -17.81 -8.31
C ASP A 65 9.49 -18.04 -9.63
N ILE A 66 10.64 -17.41 -9.83
CA ILE A 66 11.50 -17.63 -11.01
C ILE A 66 12.11 -19.03 -11.00
N THR A 67 12.55 -19.53 -9.85
CA THR A 67 13.12 -20.88 -9.75
C THR A 67 12.06 -21.96 -9.99
N ASP A 68 10.83 -21.76 -9.49
CA ASP A 68 9.71 -22.68 -9.67
C ASP A 68 9.25 -22.75 -11.14
N ALA A 69 9.29 -21.61 -11.84
CA ALA A 69 9.02 -21.53 -13.27
C ALA A 69 10.10 -22.21 -14.16
N GLY A 70 11.16 -22.76 -13.57
CA GLY A 70 12.26 -23.41 -14.28
C GLY A 70 13.34 -22.44 -14.79
N GLY A 71 13.49 -21.30 -14.12
CA GLY A 71 14.49 -20.27 -14.41
C GLY A 71 14.01 -19.19 -15.38
N THR A 72 14.75 -18.08 -15.43
CA THR A 72 14.40 -16.88 -16.22
C THR A 72 14.25 -17.16 -17.73
N SER A 73 15.08 -18.06 -18.27
CA SER A 73 15.05 -18.41 -19.69
C SER A 73 13.77 -19.18 -20.08
N LYS A 74 13.33 -20.13 -19.24
CA LYS A 74 12.10 -20.88 -19.47
C LYS A 74 10.86 -20.02 -19.23
N LEU A 75 10.90 -19.20 -18.18
CA LEU A 75 9.87 -18.20 -17.90
C LEU A 75 9.68 -17.26 -19.10
N TYR A 76 10.76 -16.68 -19.64
CA TYR A 76 10.69 -15.78 -20.78
C TYR A 76 10.07 -16.46 -22.02
N LYS A 77 10.47 -17.71 -22.31
CA LYS A 77 9.90 -18.49 -23.42
C LYS A 77 8.40 -18.78 -23.21
N THR A 78 8.00 -19.22 -22.02
CA THR A 78 6.59 -19.50 -21.70
C THR A 78 5.72 -18.25 -21.78
N VAL A 79 6.21 -17.11 -21.29
CA VAL A 79 5.47 -15.84 -21.33
C VAL A 79 5.34 -15.31 -22.76
N LYS A 80 6.38 -15.50 -23.59
CA LYS A 80 6.36 -15.15 -25.02
C LYS A 80 5.39 -16.03 -25.82
N VAL A 81 5.37 -17.35 -25.57
CA VAL A 81 4.45 -18.29 -26.22
C VAL A 81 2.99 -18.03 -25.85
N ASN A 82 2.72 -17.68 -24.59
CA ASN A 82 1.36 -17.41 -24.11
C ASN A 82 0.84 -16.01 -24.48
N ASN A 83 1.54 -15.23 -25.31
CA ASN A 83 1.19 -13.84 -25.65
C ASN A 83 0.87 -12.98 -24.41
N ARG A 84 1.53 -13.26 -23.28
CA ARG A 84 1.35 -12.52 -22.01
C ARG A 84 2.24 -11.28 -21.92
N LEU A 85 3.33 -11.24 -22.69
CA LEU A 85 4.17 -10.04 -22.89
C LEU A 85 3.65 -9.25 -24.09
N GLN A 86 2.65 -8.40 -23.85
CA GLN A 86 2.11 -7.49 -24.87
C GLN A 86 2.71 -6.09 -24.67
N PHE A 87 3.90 -5.86 -25.24
CA PHE A 87 4.49 -4.51 -25.30
C PHE A 87 3.89 -3.65 -26.42
N SER A 88 3.04 -4.24 -27.27
CA SER A 88 2.70 -3.70 -28.59
C SER A 88 1.34 -3.01 -28.70
N VAL A 89 0.69 -2.69 -27.58
CA VAL A 89 -0.58 -1.92 -27.61
C VAL A 89 -0.28 -0.42 -27.71
N VAL A 90 0.45 -0.03 -28.76
CA VAL A 90 0.72 1.37 -29.15
C VAL A 90 -0.39 1.83 -30.09
N ASP A 91 -1.63 1.48 -29.76
CA ASP A 91 -2.81 1.91 -30.49
C ASP A 91 -3.39 3.18 -29.85
N PHE A 92 -3.95 4.06 -30.68
CA PHE A 92 -4.57 5.32 -30.26
C PHE A 92 -6.10 5.23 -30.16
N ASP A 93 -6.67 4.02 -30.10
CA ASP A 93 -8.11 3.84 -29.99
C ASP A 93 -8.59 4.04 -28.53
N PRO A 94 -9.41 5.07 -28.25
CA PRO A 94 -9.92 5.35 -26.90
C PRO A 94 -10.94 4.32 -26.40
N SER A 95 -11.40 3.38 -27.23
CA SER A 95 -12.35 2.32 -26.86
C SER A 95 -11.68 1.15 -26.13
N ILE A 96 -10.35 1.04 -26.22
CA ILE A 96 -9.57 -0.02 -25.58
C ILE A 96 -9.16 0.42 -24.16
N ARG A 97 -9.54 -0.37 -23.15
CA ARG A 97 -9.37 -0.05 -21.72
C ARG A 97 -7.91 0.12 -21.28
N TYR A 98 -6.97 -0.54 -21.94
CA TYR A 98 -5.55 -0.57 -21.57
C TYR A 98 -4.68 -0.35 -22.81
N ILE A 99 -4.46 0.91 -23.19
CA ILE A 99 -3.50 1.30 -24.22
C ILE A 99 -2.28 1.93 -23.55
N MET A 100 -1.09 1.79 -24.16
CA MET A 100 0.16 2.28 -23.56
C MET A 100 0.08 3.77 -23.19
N TRP A 101 -0.50 4.60 -24.06
CA TRP A 101 -0.62 6.04 -23.86
C TRP A 101 -1.61 6.43 -22.75
N SER A 102 -2.78 5.78 -22.70
CA SER A 102 -3.77 6.06 -21.64
C SER A 102 -3.25 5.63 -20.27
N ILE A 103 -2.49 4.53 -20.19
CA ILE A 103 -1.84 4.09 -18.96
C ILE A 103 -0.77 5.10 -18.53
N PHE A 104 0.09 5.54 -19.45
CA PHE A 104 1.15 6.51 -19.12
C PHE A 104 0.57 7.82 -18.59
N ILE A 105 -0.42 8.37 -19.28
CA ILE A 105 -1.15 9.58 -18.86
C ILE A 105 -1.86 9.34 -17.53
N SER A 106 -2.60 8.24 -17.38
CA SER A 106 -3.30 7.88 -16.15
C SER A 106 -2.33 7.76 -14.96
N VAL A 107 -1.14 7.20 -15.16
CA VAL A 107 -0.11 7.06 -14.10
C VAL A 107 0.43 8.42 -13.69
N ILE A 108 0.69 9.33 -14.62
CA ILE A 108 1.16 10.69 -14.29
C ILE A 108 0.12 11.44 -13.45
N PHE A 109 -1.14 11.47 -13.89
CA PHE A 109 -2.22 12.13 -13.16
C PHE A 109 -2.48 11.48 -11.79
N SER A 110 -2.55 10.14 -11.75
CA SER A 110 -2.81 9.41 -10.50
C SER A 110 -1.66 9.57 -9.50
N SER A 111 -0.41 9.54 -9.96
CA SER A 111 0.76 9.72 -9.10
C SER A 111 0.82 11.14 -8.55
N THR A 112 0.56 12.14 -9.41
CA THR A 112 0.55 13.55 -8.99
C THR A 112 -0.53 13.79 -7.94
N ALA A 113 -1.75 13.31 -8.15
CA ALA A 113 -2.82 13.40 -7.17
C ALA A 113 -2.47 12.70 -5.83
N GLN A 114 -1.81 11.54 -5.88
CA GLN A 114 -1.41 10.81 -4.67
C GLN A 114 -0.33 11.52 -3.85
N TYR A 115 0.62 12.22 -4.46
CA TYR A 115 1.69 12.91 -3.73
C TYR A 115 1.34 14.36 -3.38
N ALA A 116 0.49 15.02 -4.17
CA ALA A 116 0.14 16.43 -3.98
C ALA A 116 -1.10 16.65 -3.10
N CYS A 117 -2.12 15.79 -3.22
CA CYS A 117 -3.44 16.06 -2.62
C CYS A 117 -3.75 15.21 -1.38
N ILE A 118 -2.96 14.18 -1.10
CA ILE A 118 -3.23 13.28 0.02
C ILE A 118 -2.61 13.82 1.31
N GLN A 119 -3.46 13.94 2.33
CA GLN A 119 -3.09 14.38 3.67
C GLN A 119 -1.93 13.58 4.30
N THR A 120 -1.89 12.26 4.08
CA THR A 120 -0.84 11.39 4.66
C THR A 120 0.58 11.80 4.25
N GLN A 121 0.75 12.37 3.06
CA GLN A 121 2.07 12.83 2.60
C GLN A 121 2.40 14.23 3.11
N ALA A 122 1.39 15.12 3.18
CA ALA A 122 1.55 16.45 3.76
C ALA A 122 2.04 16.38 5.21
N GLU A 123 1.45 15.49 6.02
CA GLU A 123 1.85 15.25 7.41
C GLU A 123 3.31 14.79 7.54
N ARG A 124 3.76 13.92 6.63
CA ARG A 124 5.15 13.43 6.61
C ARG A 124 6.13 14.53 6.27
N TYR A 125 5.78 15.46 5.39
CA TYR A 125 6.63 16.60 5.07
C TYR A 125 6.76 17.57 6.25
N MET A 126 5.68 17.79 7.01
CA MET A 126 5.69 18.66 8.19
C MET A 126 6.52 18.11 9.37
N CYS A 127 6.76 16.80 9.41
CA CYS A 127 7.60 16.18 10.44
C CYS A 127 9.11 16.43 10.23
N ILE A 128 9.51 16.97 9.08
CA ILE A 128 10.91 17.22 8.71
C ILE A 128 11.26 18.66 9.08
N LYS A 129 12.34 18.85 9.85
CA LYS A 129 12.78 20.17 10.32
C LYS A 129 13.34 21.07 9.20
N ASP A 130 13.90 20.47 8.15
CA ASP A 130 14.64 21.17 7.11
C ASP A 130 13.98 21.03 5.72
N THR A 131 13.87 22.15 4.99
CA THR A 131 13.18 22.23 3.69
C THR A 131 13.95 21.53 2.58
N ARG A 132 15.29 21.54 2.63
CA ARG A 132 16.13 20.83 1.65
C ARG A 132 16.00 19.32 1.82
N SER A 133 15.97 18.86 3.06
CA SER A 133 15.72 17.47 3.43
C SER A 133 14.31 17.02 3.02
N ALA A 134 13.30 17.87 3.18
CA ALA A 134 11.93 17.60 2.72
C ALA A 134 11.83 17.43 1.20
N LYS A 135 12.53 18.28 0.43
CA LYS A 135 12.61 18.16 -1.04
C LYS A 135 13.26 16.84 -1.47
N ASN A 136 14.37 16.45 -0.83
CA ASN A 136 15.03 15.18 -1.11
C ASN A 136 14.15 13.98 -0.74
N GLN A 137 13.34 14.09 0.31
CA GLN A 137 12.40 13.05 0.71
C GLN A 137 11.26 12.89 -0.29
N CYS A 138 10.72 13.99 -0.84
CA CYS A 138 9.71 13.94 -1.91
C CYS A 138 10.22 13.13 -3.13
N VAL A 139 11.45 13.39 -3.57
CA VAL A 139 12.08 12.64 -4.67
C VAL A 139 12.27 11.16 -4.32
N ARG A 140 12.67 10.84 -3.08
CA ARG A 140 12.83 9.45 -2.61
C ARG A 140 11.53 8.69 -2.43
N LEU A 141 10.42 9.37 -2.18
CA LEU A 141 9.10 8.75 -2.10
C LEU A 141 8.55 8.44 -3.50
N GLN A 142 8.84 9.29 -4.48
CA GLN A 142 8.49 9.04 -5.88
C GLN A 142 9.21 7.84 -6.50
N THR A 143 10.42 7.50 -6.04
CA THR A 143 11.13 6.28 -6.50
C THR A 143 10.60 4.99 -5.86
N LYS A 144 9.70 5.08 -4.88
CA LYS A 144 9.11 3.95 -4.17
C LYS A 144 7.75 3.54 -4.73
N ILE A 145 7.63 3.53 -6.07
CA ILE A 145 6.48 2.97 -6.78
C ILE A 145 6.56 1.44 -6.67
N ILE A 146 6.16 0.91 -5.52
CA ILE A 146 5.92 -0.53 -5.39
C ILE A 146 4.48 -0.77 -5.78
N SER A 147 4.36 -1.29 -6.99
CA SER A 147 3.16 -1.60 -7.79
C SER A 147 1.91 -2.00 -7.01
N ARG A 148 0.79 -1.38 -7.40
CA ARG A 148 -0.55 -1.93 -7.22
C ARG A 148 -0.71 -3.21 -8.07
N SER A 149 -0.36 -4.35 -7.49
CA SER A 149 -0.72 -5.67 -8.03
C SER A 149 -1.14 -6.70 -6.95
N PHE A 150 -1.35 -6.26 -5.71
CA PHE A 150 -1.56 -7.11 -4.52
C PHE A 150 -2.81 -8.02 -4.53
N GLN A 151 -3.63 -8.03 -5.58
CA GLN A 151 -4.79 -8.93 -5.67
C GLN A 151 -4.49 -10.26 -6.35
N MET A 152 -3.48 -10.34 -7.23
CA MET A 152 -3.09 -11.61 -7.87
C MET A 152 -2.15 -12.43 -6.98
N TYR A 153 -1.32 -11.74 -6.18
CA TYR A 153 -0.34 -12.38 -5.30
C TYR A 153 -0.92 -13.26 -4.19
N PRO A 154 -2.09 -12.97 -3.58
CA PRO A 154 -2.66 -13.85 -2.56
C PRO A 154 -2.97 -15.22 -3.14
N LEU A 155 -3.65 -15.28 -4.28
CA LEU A 155 -3.98 -16.54 -4.95
C LEU A 155 -2.73 -17.32 -5.38
N PHE A 156 -1.75 -16.64 -5.98
CA PHE A 156 -0.49 -17.27 -6.41
C PHE A 156 0.44 -17.67 -5.26
N GLY A 157 0.58 -16.79 -4.26
CA GLY A 157 1.46 -16.99 -3.12
C GLY A 157 1.05 -18.20 -2.27
N ILE A 158 -0.23 -18.56 -2.28
CA ILE A 158 -0.74 -19.74 -1.57
C ILE A 158 -0.39 -21.04 -2.31
N GLU A 159 -0.49 -21.05 -3.64
CA GLU A 159 -0.09 -22.23 -4.44
C GLU A 159 1.42 -22.48 -4.33
N THR A 160 2.24 -21.42 -4.46
CA THR A 160 3.69 -21.51 -4.26
C THR A 160 4.04 -21.86 -2.80
N SER A 161 3.23 -21.42 -1.83
CA SER A 161 3.46 -21.73 -0.40
C SER A 161 3.29 -23.18 -0.02
N ARG A 162 2.52 -23.98 -0.76
CA ARG A 162 2.43 -25.43 -0.46
C ARG A 162 3.76 -26.16 -0.73
N ARG A 163 4.65 -25.55 -1.52
CA ARG A 163 5.92 -26.14 -1.96
C ARG A 163 7.11 -25.77 -1.06
N PHE A 164 7.07 -24.61 -0.40
CA PHE A 164 8.15 -24.12 0.46
C PHE A 164 7.65 -23.81 1.88
N SER A 165 8.08 -24.61 2.86
CA SER A 165 7.79 -24.38 4.28
C SER A 165 8.42 -23.04 4.72
N GLY A 166 7.58 -22.10 5.15
CA GLY A 166 7.98 -20.74 5.55
C GLY A 166 7.62 -19.62 4.56
N TYR A 167 7.35 -19.95 3.29
CA TYR A 167 6.98 -18.93 2.28
C TYR A 167 5.63 -18.26 2.57
N ALA A 168 4.60 -19.02 3.01
CA ALA A 168 3.32 -18.43 3.48
C ALA A 168 3.53 -17.42 4.60
N GLY A 169 4.37 -17.74 5.59
CA GLY A 169 4.62 -16.88 6.74
C GLY A 169 5.28 -15.56 6.31
N LEU A 170 6.31 -15.64 5.46
CA LEU A 170 6.96 -14.47 4.89
C LEU A 170 5.97 -13.62 4.07
N PHE A 171 5.15 -14.27 3.24
CA PHE A 171 4.16 -13.62 2.40
C PHE A 171 3.08 -12.90 3.22
N ILE A 172 2.51 -13.57 4.22
CA ILE A 172 1.51 -12.99 5.13
C ILE A 172 2.11 -11.83 5.93
N ALA A 173 3.34 -11.95 6.42
CA ALA A 173 4.02 -10.87 7.12
C ALA A 173 4.20 -9.62 6.24
N CYS A 174 4.55 -9.80 4.96
CA CYS A 174 4.66 -8.70 4.00
C CYS A 174 3.31 -8.05 3.71
N MET A 175 2.25 -8.85 3.52
CA MET A 175 0.89 -8.35 3.30
C MET A 175 0.36 -7.58 4.51
N LEU A 176 0.55 -8.11 5.72
CA LEU A 176 0.16 -7.46 6.96
C LEU A 176 0.93 -6.16 7.16
N SER A 177 2.25 -6.14 6.94
CA SER A 177 3.08 -4.94 7.06
C SER A 177 2.66 -3.85 6.06
N ALA A 178 2.42 -4.22 4.80
CA ALA A 178 1.97 -3.28 3.76
C ALA A 178 0.60 -2.68 4.08
N THR A 179 -0.32 -3.51 4.58
CA THR A 179 -1.65 -3.07 4.94
C THR A 179 -1.63 -2.22 6.20
N LEU A 180 -0.84 -2.60 7.21
CA LEU A 180 -0.67 -1.88 8.46
C LEU A 180 -0.11 -0.48 8.25
N ASN A 181 0.92 -0.33 7.41
CA ASN A 181 1.48 0.97 7.03
C ASN A 181 0.39 1.90 6.45
N THR A 182 -0.33 1.39 5.46
CA THR A 182 -1.38 2.15 4.75
C THR A 182 -2.53 2.50 5.68
N PHE A 183 -2.96 1.53 6.51
CA PHE A 183 -4.03 1.73 7.48
C PHE A 183 -3.64 2.74 8.54
N SER A 184 -2.45 2.61 9.12
CA SER A 184 -1.94 3.48 10.18
C SER A 184 -1.78 4.91 9.70
N SER A 185 -1.20 5.11 8.51
CA SER A 185 -1.09 6.44 7.90
C SER A 185 -2.48 7.04 7.62
N GLY A 186 -3.39 6.26 7.03
CA GLY A 186 -4.74 6.73 6.72
C GLY A 186 -5.59 7.07 7.95
N ALA A 187 -5.50 6.26 9.00
CA ALA A 187 -6.20 6.50 10.26
C ALA A 187 -5.65 7.73 10.99
N ASN A 188 -4.32 7.92 10.98
CA ASN A 188 -3.70 9.11 11.55
C ASN A 188 -4.14 10.38 10.81
N SER A 189 -4.12 10.38 9.49
CA SER A 189 -4.57 11.55 8.72
C SER A 189 -6.05 11.85 8.88
N MET A 190 -6.88 10.83 9.03
CA MET A 190 -8.30 11.02 9.33
C MET A 190 -8.50 11.66 10.71
N ALA A 191 -7.74 11.22 11.71
CA ALA A 191 -7.77 11.84 13.03
C ALA A 191 -7.33 13.32 12.97
N THR A 192 -6.26 13.63 12.24
CA THR A 192 -5.80 15.02 12.06
C THR A 192 -6.85 15.90 11.38
N VAL A 193 -7.45 15.43 10.29
CA VAL A 193 -8.50 16.20 9.57
C VAL A 193 -9.71 16.44 10.46
N ILE A 194 -10.16 15.45 11.23
CA ILE A 194 -11.26 15.62 12.17
C ILE A 194 -10.91 16.65 13.25
N LEU A 195 -9.68 16.64 13.77
CA LEU A 195 -9.27 17.57 14.82
C LEU A 195 -9.06 19.00 14.30
N GLU A 196 -8.35 19.17 13.18
CA GLU A 196 -8.01 20.49 12.63
C GLU A 196 -9.16 21.13 11.87
N ASP A 197 -9.83 20.39 10.98
CA ASP A 197 -10.82 20.97 10.07
C ASP A 197 -12.23 20.98 10.66
N ILE A 198 -12.56 20.02 11.54
CA ILE A 198 -13.88 19.94 12.16
C ILE A 198 -13.85 20.52 13.57
N SER A 199 -13.12 19.90 14.50
CA SER A 199 -13.20 20.26 15.92
C SER A 199 -12.74 21.68 16.19
N LYS A 200 -11.54 22.08 15.72
CA LYS A 200 -11.01 23.43 15.96
C LYS A 200 -11.83 24.51 15.26
N GLN A 201 -12.29 24.27 14.04
CA GLN A 201 -13.12 25.25 13.32
C GLN A 201 -14.48 25.43 14.01
N LEU A 202 -15.09 24.36 14.52
CA LEU A 202 -16.32 24.44 15.30
C LEU A 202 -16.12 25.24 16.58
N THR A 203 -15.06 24.94 17.36
CA THR A 203 -14.76 25.69 18.58
C THR A 203 -14.53 27.17 18.30
N LYS A 204 -13.80 27.51 17.23
CA LYS A 204 -13.55 28.90 16.81
C LYS A 204 -14.84 29.60 16.38
N LYS A 205 -15.74 28.89 15.69
CA LYS A 205 -17.04 29.45 15.29
C LYS A 205 -17.94 29.72 16.50
N TYR A 206 -17.96 28.80 17.48
CA TYR A 206 -18.70 28.98 18.72
C TYR A 206 -18.14 30.13 19.57
N SER A 207 -16.82 30.30 19.64
CA SER A 207 -16.24 31.42 20.39
C SER A 207 -16.61 32.78 19.78
N MET A 208 -16.64 32.90 18.44
CA MET A 208 -17.03 34.16 17.79
C MET A 208 -18.53 34.50 17.99
N LEU A 209 -19.40 33.48 18.07
CA LEU A 209 -20.83 33.68 18.34
C LEU A 209 -21.10 34.15 19.78
N ASN A 210 -20.23 33.79 20.73
CA ASN A 210 -20.35 34.22 22.12
C ASN A 210 -19.72 35.61 22.39
N GLU A 211 -18.89 36.13 21.48
CA GLU A 211 -18.34 37.50 21.58
C GLU A 211 -19.26 38.58 20.98
N GLU A 212 -20.23 38.18 20.14
CA GLU A 212 -21.24 39.10 19.57
C GLU A 212 -22.51 39.27 20.43
N GLN A 213 -22.62 38.57 21.57
CA GLN A 213 -23.72 38.70 22.54
C GLN A 213 -23.29 39.50 23.78
#